data_AF-F9ZR14-F1
#
_entry.id   AF-F9ZR14-F1
#
_cell.length_a   1.000
_cell.length_b   1.000
_cell.length_c   1.000
_cell.angle_alpha   90.00
_cell.angle_beta   90.00
_cell.angle_gamma   90.00
#
_symmetry.space_group_name_H-M   'P 1'
#
loop_
_entity.id
_entity.type
_entity.pdbx_description
1 polymer ?
#
loop_
_entity_poly.entity_id
_entity_poly.type
_entity_poly.pdbx_seq_one_letter_code
_entity_poly.pdbx_strand_id
1 'polypeptide(L)'
;MYRILKEAWRLGKLGERHQSDSLQGQNPFLQSAAIRHVDAGSCNGCELEIQALGGPHYALEQAGLHFVASPRHADVLLVTGPVTRHMAAALKDTYAAMPQPRVVVALGDCACGMGPFTSSYATLGAVDRLLPVHLACPGCPPPPTAILAALERAMMELGVTNRSTAKSDLQTKHDTHR
;
A
#
# COMPACT_ATOMS: atom_id res chain seq x y z
N MET A 1 -9.25 16.49 54.46
CA MET A 1 -8.33 16.98 53.41
C MET A 1 -6.99 16.21 53.39
N TYR A 2 -6.24 16.15 54.50
CA TYR A 2 -4.92 15.49 54.55
C TYR A 2 -4.92 13.97 54.30
N ARG A 3 -6.01 13.24 54.65
CA ARG A 3 -6.16 11.79 54.39
C ARG A 3 -6.30 11.44 52.90
N ILE A 4 -7.02 12.27 52.14
CA ILE A 4 -7.24 12.05 50.69
C ILE A 4 -5.93 12.25 49.93
N LEU A 5 -5.14 13.25 50.30
CA LEU A 5 -3.81 13.50 49.73
C LEU A 5 -2.83 12.35 50.00
N LYS A 6 -2.88 11.74 51.19
CA LYS A 6 -2.01 10.61 51.55
C LYS A 6 -2.36 9.31 50.81
N GLU A 7 -3.65 9.06 50.57
CA GLU A 7 -4.10 7.94 49.73
C GLU A 7 -3.78 8.14 48.25
N ALA A 8 -3.92 9.37 47.72
CA ALA A 8 -3.53 9.69 46.34
C ALA A 8 -2.03 9.47 46.10
N TRP A 9 -1.20 9.74 47.11
CA TRP A 9 0.25 9.49 47.07
C TRP A 9 0.58 8.00 47.17
N ARG A 10 -0.11 7.25 48.04
CA ARG A 10 0.09 5.81 48.23
C ARG A 10 -0.37 4.96 47.04
N LEU A 11 -1.34 5.46 46.27
CA LEU A 11 -1.86 4.83 45.06
C LEU A 11 -1.09 5.21 43.78
N GLY A 12 -0.04 6.03 43.86
CA GLY A 12 0.73 6.45 42.69
C GLY A 12 -0.11 7.22 41.65
N LYS A 13 -1.23 7.84 42.05
CA LYS A 13 -2.21 8.49 41.15
C LYS A 13 -1.93 9.98 40.90
N LEU A 14 -0.75 10.47 41.28
CA LEU A 14 -0.25 11.82 40.98
C LEU A 14 1.09 11.73 40.25
N GLY A 15 1.10 10.96 39.18
CA GLY A 15 1.86 11.33 37.99
C GLY A 15 0.83 11.37 36.89
N GLU A 16 0.70 12.51 36.20
CA GLU A 16 0.21 12.42 34.82
C GLU A 16 1.01 11.29 34.19
N ARG A 17 0.31 10.28 33.66
CA ARG A 17 0.97 9.35 32.75
C ARG A 17 1.49 10.26 31.65
N HIS A 18 2.75 10.63 31.76
CA HIS A 18 3.56 11.01 30.63
C HIS A 18 3.61 9.71 29.83
N GLN A 19 2.53 9.50 29.07
CA GLN A 19 2.46 8.51 28.04
C GLN A 19 3.63 8.90 27.17
N SER A 20 4.74 8.20 27.34
CA SER A 20 5.96 8.42 26.59
C SER A 20 5.55 8.30 25.15
N ASP A 21 5.40 9.47 24.53
CA ASP A 21 4.79 9.63 23.24
C ASP A 21 5.70 8.91 22.25
N SER A 22 5.39 7.65 21.97
CA SER A 22 6.11 6.81 21.02
C SER A 22 5.94 7.32 19.57
N LEU A 23 5.40 8.53 19.40
CA LEU A 23 5.25 9.28 18.16
C LEU A 23 6.50 10.12 17.80
N GLN A 24 7.64 9.94 18.47
CA GLN A 24 8.90 10.64 18.20
C GLN A 24 9.58 10.33 16.84
N GLY A 25 8.86 9.77 15.87
CA GLY A 25 9.37 9.51 14.51
C GLY A 25 8.36 9.68 13.38
N GLN A 26 7.11 10.10 13.63
CA GLN A 26 6.11 10.21 12.58
C GLN A 26 6.15 11.61 11.96
N ASN A 27 6.69 11.70 10.73
CA ASN A 27 6.60 12.91 9.94
C ASN A 27 5.12 13.15 9.57
N PRO A 28 4.47 14.23 10.05
CA PRO A 28 3.05 14.46 9.80
C PRO A 28 2.71 14.67 8.31
N PHE A 29 3.73 14.86 7.47
CA PHE A 29 3.60 15.01 6.02
C PHE A 29 3.59 13.66 5.26
N LEU A 30 3.91 12.53 5.88
CA LEU A 30 3.93 11.20 5.24
C LEU A 30 2.61 10.45 5.47
N GLN A 31 1.52 10.98 4.93
CA GLN A 31 0.17 10.39 5.05
C GLN A 31 -0.44 9.97 3.71
N SER A 32 0.25 10.22 2.60
CA SER A 32 -0.22 9.88 1.26
C SER A 32 0.89 9.24 0.43
N ALA A 33 0.47 8.49 -0.59
CA ALA A 33 1.37 7.94 -1.60
C ALA A 33 0.76 8.07 -2.99
N ALA A 34 1.60 8.37 -3.97
CA ALA A 34 1.23 8.51 -5.37
C ALA A 34 1.48 7.21 -6.14
N ILE A 35 0.47 6.77 -6.90
CA ILE A 35 0.50 5.51 -7.66
C ILE A 35 0.66 5.81 -9.14
N ARG A 36 1.65 5.18 -9.79
CA ARG A 36 1.72 5.05 -11.24
C ARG A 36 1.29 3.64 -11.64
N HIS A 37 0.18 3.54 -12.38
CA HIS A 37 -0.25 2.29 -12.99
C HIS A 37 0.39 2.09 -14.38
N VAL A 38 0.94 0.91 -14.64
CA VAL A 38 1.42 0.51 -15.96
C VAL A 38 0.80 -0.82 -16.34
N ASP A 39 0.07 -0.82 -17.46
CA ASP A 39 -0.33 -2.03 -18.16
C ASP A 39 0.86 -2.58 -18.97
N ALA A 40 1.33 -3.78 -18.63
CA ALA A 40 2.43 -4.45 -19.31
C ALA A 40 1.97 -5.46 -20.39
N GLY A 41 0.66 -5.67 -20.56
CA GLY A 41 0.09 -6.67 -21.47
C GLY A 41 -1.23 -7.32 -21.01
N SER A 42 -2.00 -6.63 -20.18
CA SER A 42 -3.25 -7.05 -19.56
C SER A 42 -4.38 -7.28 -20.58
N CYS A 43 -5.44 -7.96 -20.12
CA CYS A 43 -6.71 -8.11 -20.84
C CYS A 43 -7.75 -7.03 -20.44
N ASN A 44 -7.33 -5.96 -19.77
CA ASN A 44 -8.17 -4.92 -19.15
C ASN A 44 -9.01 -5.36 -17.94
N GLY A 45 -8.93 -6.62 -17.51
CA GLY A 45 -9.71 -7.10 -16.36
C GLY A 45 -9.28 -6.47 -15.03
N CYS A 46 -7.97 -6.40 -14.77
CA CYS A 46 -7.46 -5.77 -13.54
C CYS A 46 -7.68 -4.24 -13.55
N GLU A 47 -7.64 -3.63 -14.73
CA GLU A 47 -7.84 -2.20 -14.94
C GLU A 47 -9.26 -1.76 -14.58
N LEU A 48 -10.27 -2.58 -14.88
CA LEU A 48 -11.66 -2.29 -14.47
C LEU A 48 -11.79 -2.27 -12.94
N GLU A 49 -11.14 -3.20 -12.23
CA GLU A 49 -11.15 -3.21 -10.77
C GLU A 49 -10.33 -2.05 -10.18
N ILE A 50 -9.22 -1.67 -10.82
CA ILE A 50 -8.48 -0.44 -10.48
C ILE A 50 -9.36 0.80 -10.66
N GLN A 51 -10.11 0.90 -11.76
CA GLN A 51 -11.01 2.03 -12.01
C GLN A 51 -12.13 2.10 -10.97
N ALA A 52 -12.63 0.94 -10.51
CA ALA A 52 -13.64 0.88 -9.46
C ALA A 52 -13.17 1.54 -8.15
N LEU A 53 -11.87 1.50 -7.83
CA LEU A 53 -11.30 2.15 -6.63
C LEU A 53 -11.51 3.66 -6.59
N GLY A 54 -11.58 4.32 -7.75
CA GLY A 54 -11.84 5.76 -7.85
C GLY A 54 -13.28 6.15 -7.51
N GLY A 55 -14.20 5.19 -7.44
CA GLY A 55 -15.58 5.43 -7.05
C GLY A 55 -15.76 5.68 -5.54
N PRO A 56 -16.88 6.31 -5.12
CA PRO A 56 -17.14 6.62 -3.72
C PRO A 56 -17.32 5.38 -2.83
N HIS A 57 -17.55 4.20 -3.40
CA HIS A 57 -17.74 2.95 -2.66
C HIS A 57 -16.44 2.47 -2.00
N TYR A 58 -15.30 2.62 -2.68
CA TYR A 58 -13.99 2.22 -2.16
C TYR A 58 -13.14 3.42 -1.76
N ALA A 59 -13.42 4.60 -2.32
CA ALA A 59 -12.89 5.91 -1.92
C ALA A 59 -11.37 5.93 -1.70
N LEU A 60 -10.61 5.49 -2.71
CA LEU A 60 -9.13 5.41 -2.68
C LEU A 60 -8.45 6.68 -2.14
N GLU A 61 -8.92 7.85 -2.56
CA GLU A 61 -8.40 9.16 -2.15
C GLU A 61 -8.52 9.41 -0.64
N GLN A 62 -9.55 8.87 0.01
CA GLN A 62 -9.72 8.97 1.48
C GLN A 62 -8.69 8.12 2.23
N ALA A 63 -8.16 7.07 1.60
CA ALA A 63 -7.06 6.28 2.13
C ALA A 63 -5.68 6.96 1.94
N GLY A 64 -5.62 8.15 1.32
CA GLY A 64 -4.37 8.87 1.03
C GLY A 64 -3.65 8.38 -0.22
N LEU A 65 -4.34 7.63 -1.08
CA LEU A 65 -3.80 7.07 -2.31
C LEU A 65 -4.41 7.78 -3.52
N HIS A 66 -3.57 8.14 -4.49
CA HIS A 66 -4.04 8.80 -5.70
C HIS A 66 -3.19 8.39 -6.91
N PHE A 67 -3.80 8.41 -8.10
CA PHE A 67 -3.10 8.07 -9.33
C PHE A 67 -2.41 9.29 -9.96
N VAL A 68 -1.17 9.11 -10.38
CA VAL A 68 -0.39 10.12 -11.09
C VAL A 68 -0.04 9.68 -12.50
N ALA A 69 -0.02 10.63 -13.43
CA ALA A 69 0.33 10.37 -14.82
C ALA A 69 1.84 10.16 -15.03
N SER A 70 2.66 10.90 -14.27
CA SER A 70 4.12 10.87 -14.41
C SER A 70 4.75 9.91 -13.40
N PRO A 71 5.64 8.98 -13.81
CA PRO A 71 6.37 8.15 -12.87
C PRO A 71 7.33 8.94 -11.98
N ARG A 72 7.73 10.15 -12.38
CA ARG A 72 8.62 11.01 -11.59
C ARG A 72 7.98 11.50 -10.29
N HIS A 73 6.66 11.41 -10.18
CA HIS A 73 5.89 11.82 -9.00
C HIS A 73 5.32 10.60 -8.26
N ALA A 74 5.69 9.38 -8.64
CA ALA A 74 5.08 8.17 -8.11
C ALA A 74 5.97 7.50 -7.07
N ASP A 75 5.36 7.07 -5.97
CA ASP A 75 5.99 6.29 -4.90
C ASP A 75 5.69 4.79 -5.09
N VAL A 76 4.55 4.46 -5.70
CA VAL A 76 4.10 3.09 -5.96
C VAL A 76 3.98 2.84 -7.46
N LEU A 77 4.64 1.80 -7.96
CA LEU A 77 4.45 1.28 -9.32
C LEU A 77 3.49 0.09 -9.26
N LEU A 78 2.27 0.28 -9.74
CA LEU A 78 1.28 -0.78 -9.85
C LEU A 78 1.32 -1.37 -11.27
N VAL A 79 1.71 -2.63 -11.41
CA VAL A 79 1.90 -3.29 -12.70
C VAL A 79 0.87 -4.39 -12.89
N THR A 80 0.21 -4.38 -14.04
CA THR A 80 -0.79 -5.39 -14.43
C THR A 80 -0.38 -6.16 -15.67
N GLY A 81 -0.97 -7.35 -15.81
CA GLY A 81 -0.78 -8.22 -16.96
C GLY A 81 0.54 -8.99 -16.95
N PRO A 82 0.70 -9.95 -17.87
CA PRO A 82 2.01 -10.54 -18.14
C PRO A 82 2.88 -9.48 -18.82
N VAL A 83 4.18 -9.46 -18.54
CA VAL A 83 5.08 -8.52 -19.17
C VAL A 83 5.26 -8.93 -20.63
N THR A 84 4.70 -8.18 -21.58
CA THR A 84 4.94 -8.42 -23.01
C THR A 84 6.35 -8.01 -23.39
N ARG A 85 6.93 -8.66 -24.42
CA ARG A 85 8.27 -8.29 -24.92
C ARG A 85 8.35 -6.83 -25.35
N HIS A 86 7.26 -6.29 -25.91
CA HIS A 86 7.20 -4.90 -26.36
C HIS A 86 7.18 -3.92 -25.19
N MET A 87 6.47 -4.23 -24.10
CA MET A 87 6.44 -3.36 -22.91
C MET A 87 7.66 -3.46 -22.01
N ALA A 88 8.54 -4.43 -22.20
CA ALA A 88 9.69 -4.63 -21.32
C ALA A 88 10.58 -3.38 -21.19
N ALA A 89 10.86 -2.67 -22.29
CA ALA A 89 11.67 -1.45 -22.26
C ALA A 89 10.96 -0.32 -21.51
N ALA A 90 9.72 -0.01 -21.89
CA ALA A 90 8.95 1.07 -21.29
C ALA A 90 8.66 0.84 -19.79
N LEU A 91 8.46 -0.41 -19.36
CA LEU A 91 8.31 -0.75 -17.95
C LEU A 91 9.61 -0.50 -17.15
N LYS A 92 10.78 -0.84 -17.70
CA LYS A 92 12.08 -0.52 -17.08
C LYS A 92 12.32 0.98 -17.01
N ASP A 93 12.04 1.70 -18.08
CA ASP A 93 12.24 3.16 -18.14
C ASP A 93 11.33 3.87 -17.13
N THR A 94 10.10 3.39 -16.98
CA THR A 94 9.17 3.90 -15.97
C THR A 94 9.72 3.68 -14.56
N TYR A 95 10.16 2.46 -14.23
CA TYR A 95 10.74 2.14 -12.93
C TYR A 95 12.01 2.95 -12.63
N ALA A 96 12.86 3.15 -13.65
CA ALA A 96 14.08 3.95 -13.53
C ALA A 96 13.80 5.45 -13.32
N ALA A 97 12.70 5.97 -13.86
CA ALA A 97 12.29 7.36 -13.72
C ALA A 97 11.65 7.69 -12.36
N MET A 98 11.32 6.69 -11.54
CA MET A 98 10.71 6.90 -10.23
C MET A 98 11.74 7.29 -9.16
N PRO A 99 11.43 8.27 -8.28
CA PRO A 99 12.28 8.63 -7.15
C PRO A 99 12.40 7.47 -6.14
N GLN A 100 13.34 7.59 -5.20
CA GLN A 100 13.43 6.71 -4.03
C GLN A 100 12.88 7.45 -2.80
N PRO A 101 12.18 6.78 -1.86
CA PRO A 101 11.83 5.36 -1.85
C PRO A 101 10.69 5.00 -2.82
N ARG A 102 10.71 3.81 -3.42
CA ARG A 102 9.65 3.30 -4.31
C ARG A 102 9.29 1.84 -4.06
N VAL A 103 8.02 1.50 -4.24
CA VAL A 103 7.48 0.15 -4.07
C VAL A 103 6.85 -0.34 -5.38
N VAL A 104 7.09 -1.61 -5.72
CA VAL A 104 6.50 -2.25 -6.92
C VAL A 104 5.47 -3.28 -6.48
N VAL A 105 4.25 -3.14 -6.99
CA VAL A 105 3.12 -4.04 -6.73
C VAL A 105 2.74 -4.75 -8.02
N ALA A 106 2.84 -6.07 -8.03
CA ALA A 106 2.33 -6.90 -9.13
C ALA A 106 0.86 -7.22 -8.88
N LEU A 107 -0.01 -6.86 -9.82
CA LEU A 107 -1.46 -7.00 -9.70
C LEU A 107 -2.02 -8.04 -10.68
N GLY A 108 -2.70 -9.03 -10.12
CA GLY A 108 -3.36 -10.10 -10.82
C GLY A 108 -2.45 -11.30 -11.13
N ASP A 109 -3.08 -12.43 -11.45
CA ASP A 109 -2.40 -13.71 -11.65
C ASP A 109 -1.39 -13.66 -12.79
N CYS A 110 -1.68 -12.92 -13.87
CA CYS A 110 -0.73 -12.75 -14.96
C CYS A 110 0.55 -12.01 -14.55
N ALA A 111 0.43 -10.95 -13.72
CA ALA A 111 1.59 -10.22 -13.22
C ALA A 111 2.39 -11.03 -12.20
N CYS A 112 1.71 -11.91 -11.46
CA CYS A 112 2.29 -12.83 -10.48
C CYS A 112 2.83 -14.15 -11.07
N GLY A 113 2.69 -14.38 -12.38
CA GLY A 113 3.14 -15.61 -13.04
C GLY A 113 2.27 -16.85 -12.84
N MET A 114 1.02 -16.65 -12.42
CA MET A 114 0.01 -17.71 -12.26
C MET A 114 -1.05 -17.67 -13.37
N GLY A 115 -0.99 -16.67 -14.25
CA GLY A 115 -1.94 -16.51 -15.35
C GLY A 115 -1.67 -17.44 -16.54
N PRO A 116 -2.64 -17.59 -17.46
CA PRO A 116 -2.52 -18.48 -18.61
C PRO A 116 -1.43 -18.08 -19.61
N PHE A 117 -0.98 -16.82 -19.58
CA PHE A 117 0.00 -16.26 -20.51
C PHE A 117 1.43 -16.19 -19.96
N THR A 118 1.73 -16.94 -18.89
CA THR A 118 3.04 -16.94 -18.22
C THR A 118 4.16 -17.53 -19.10
N SER A 119 3.85 -18.50 -19.96
CA SER A 119 4.79 -19.15 -20.88
C SER A 119 4.35 -18.99 -22.34
N SER A 120 4.32 -17.75 -22.82
CA SER A 120 4.00 -17.44 -24.22
C SER A 120 5.23 -16.92 -24.98
N TYR A 121 5.25 -17.11 -26.30
CA TYR A 121 6.30 -16.54 -27.16
C TYR A 121 6.32 -15.01 -27.11
N ALA A 122 5.17 -14.37 -26.86
CA ALA A 122 5.01 -12.91 -26.89
C ALA A 122 5.30 -12.23 -25.54
N THR A 123 5.40 -13.01 -24.45
CA THR A 123 5.58 -12.51 -23.09
C THR A 123 6.92 -12.92 -22.50
N LEU A 124 7.42 -12.11 -21.57
CA LEU A 124 8.53 -12.44 -20.68
C LEU A 124 8.03 -13.14 -19.41
N GLY A 125 6.73 -13.16 -19.16
CA GLY A 125 6.08 -13.82 -18.02
C GLY A 125 5.72 -12.82 -16.92
N ALA A 126 5.96 -13.21 -15.67
CA ALA A 126 5.69 -12.42 -14.48
C ALA A 126 6.55 -11.15 -14.39
N VAL A 127 6.10 -10.18 -13.59
CA VAL A 127 6.78 -8.89 -13.38
C VAL A 127 8.11 -9.06 -12.64
N ASP A 128 8.21 -10.03 -11.75
CA ASP A 128 9.40 -10.35 -10.95
C ASP A 128 10.62 -10.75 -11.79
N ARG A 129 10.41 -11.21 -13.03
CA ARG A 129 11.48 -11.51 -14.00
C ARG A 129 12.17 -10.25 -14.52
N LEU A 130 11.55 -9.08 -14.37
CA LEU A 130 12.05 -7.82 -14.92
C LEU A 130 12.35 -6.77 -13.85
N LEU A 131 11.49 -6.65 -12.84
CA LEU A 131 11.55 -5.64 -11.79
C LEU A 131 11.49 -6.28 -10.41
N PRO A 132 12.09 -5.65 -9.38
CA PRO A 132 11.98 -6.13 -8.01
C PRO A 132 10.56 -5.89 -7.47
N VAL A 133 9.73 -6.94 -7.47
CA VAL A 133 8.38 -6.92 -6.92
C VAL A 133 8.46 -6.97 -5.39
N HIS A 134 7.82 -6.01 -4.73
CA HIS A 134 7.77 -5.93 -3.26
C HIS A 134 6.51 -6.60 -2.72
N LEU A 135 5.38 -6.40 -3.42
CA LEU A 135 4.09 -6.97 -3.05
C LEU A 135 3.42 -7.58 -4.28
N ALA A 136 2.76 -8.72 -4.08
CA ALA A 136 1.95 -9.39 -5.09
C ALA A 136 0.49 -9.43 -4.62
N CYS A 137 -0.44 -9.10 -5.52
CA CYS A 137 -1.88 -9.15 -5.29
C CYS A 137 -2.48 -10.16 -6.28
N PRO A 138 -2.57 -11.45 -5.90
CA PRO A 138 -3.09 -12.50 -6.78
C PRO A 138 -4.61 -12.37 -7.00
N GLY A 139 -5.09 -12.83 -8.17
CA GLY A 139 -6.49 -12.82 -8.58
C GLY A 139 -6.68 -12.63 -10.10
N CYS A 140 -7.85 -12.98 -10.65
CA CYS A 140 -8.13 -12.88 -12.08
C CYS A 140 -9.57 -12.38 -12.41
N PRO A 141 -9.87 -11.08 -12.21
CA PRO A 141 -9.06 -10.08 -11.50
C PRO A 141 -9.27 -10.19 -9.97
N PRO A 142 -8.34 -9.67 -9.16
CA PRO A 142 -8.55 -9.53 -7.72
C PRO A 142 -9.68 -8.52 -7.44
N PRO A 143 -10.53 -8.75 -6.43
CA PRO A 143 -11.60 -7.81 -6.10
C PRO A 143 -11.02 -6.47 -5.60
N PRO A 144 -11.71 -5.33 -5.79
CA PRO A 144 -11.17 -4.01 -5.44
C PRO A 144 -10.74 -3.88 -3.98
N THR A 145 -11.43 -4.54 -3.05
CA THR A 145 -11.06 -4.57 -1.63
C THR A 145 -9.67 -5.19 -1.39
N ALA A 146 -9.32 -6.24 -2.15
CA ALA A 146 -8.00 -6.86 -2.07
C ALA A 146 -6.92 -5.97 -2.69
N ILE A 147 -7.25 -5.25 -3.76
CA ILE A 147 -6.34 -4.26 -4.39
C ILE A 147 -6.06 -3.12 -3.41
N LEU A 148 -7.11 -2.57 -2.78
CA LEU A 148 -6.98 -1.51 -1.78
C LEU A 148 -6.09 -1.95 -0.61
N ALA A 149 -6.33 -3.13 -0.04
CA ALA A 149 -5.51 -3.66 1.05
C ALA A 149 -4.03 -3.86 0.64
N ALA A 150 -3.78 -4.29 -0.61
CA ALA A 150 -2.42 -4.41 -1.14
C ALA A 150 -1.73 -3.04 -1.28
N LEU A 151 -2.46 -2.01 -1.70
CA LEU A 151 -1.94 -0.63 -1.81
C LEU A 151 -1.71 0.01 -0.44
N GLU A 152 -2.60 -0.22 0.53
CA GLU A 152 -2.39 0.21 1.92
C GLU A 152 -1.14 -0.44 2.51
N ARG A 153 -0.92 -1.73 2.24
CA ARG A 153 0.33 -2.40 2.63
C ARG A 153 1.55 -1.80 1.92
N ALA A 154 1.42 -1.41 0.64
CA ALA A 154 2.49 -0.72 -0.08
C ALA A 154 2.86 0.62 0.57
N MET A 155 1.88 1.37 1.10
CA MET A 155 2.13 2.58 1.89
C MET A 155 2.93 2.28 3.16
N MET A 156 2.62 1.17 3.85
CA MET A 156 3.36 0.76 5.05
C MET A 156 4.83 0.44 4.74
N GLU A 157 5.10 -0.23 3.61
CA GLU A 157 6.48 -0.49 3.14
C GLU A 157 7.25 0.81 2.82
N LEU A 158 6.55 1.88 2.42
CA LEU A 158 7.13 3.22 2.24
C LEU A 158 7.32 3.99 3.56
N GLY A 159 6.84 3.47 4.69
CA GLY A 159 6.82 4.18 5.97
C GLY A 159 5.75 5.29 6.05
N VAL A 160 4.76 5.25 5.15
CA VAL A 160 3.61 6.17 5.14
C VAL A 160 2.54 5.63 6.10
N THR A 161 2.19 6.41 7.13
CA THR A 161 1.23 6.00 8.15
C THR A 161 -0.07 6.81 8.04
N ASN A 162 -1.21 6.15 7.81
CA ASN A 162 -2.51 6.81 7.80
C ASN A 162 -3.13 6.84 9.22
N ARG A 163 -3.95 7.86 9.52
CA ARG A 163 -4.71 8.00 10.77
C ARG A 163 -5.76 6.89 10.98
N SER A 164 -6.22 6.23 9.92
CA SER A 164 -7.19 5.14 9.99
C SER A 164 -6.59 3.86 10.60
N THR A 165 -5.37 3.47 10.21
CA THR A 165 -4.66 2.30 10.75
C THR A 165 -4.26 2.51 12.21
N ALA A 166 -3.92 3.75 12.60
CA ALA A 166 -3.69 4.09 13.99
C ALA A 166 -4.92 3.79 14.89
N LYS A 167 -6.16 3.93 14.38
CA LYS A 167 -7.37 3.59 15.16
C LYS A 167 -7.61 2.09 15.28
N SER A 168 -7.33 1.27 14.25
CA SER A 168 -7.50 -0.19 14.34
C SER A 168 -6.53 -0.83 15.34
N ASP A 169 -5.30 -0.30 15.41
CA ASP A 169 -4.27 -0.76 16.36
C ASP A 169 -4.56 -0.32 17.81
N LEU A 170 -5.27 0.80 17.98
CA LEU A 170 -5.78 1.22 19.29
C LEU A 170 -6.99 0.38 19.74
N GLN A 171 -7.86 -0.05 18.82
CA GLN A 171 -9.05 -0.86 19.13
C GLN A 171 -8.67 -2.29 19.53
N THR A 172 -7.73 -2.93 18.81
CA THR A 172 -7.25 -4.30 19.12
C THR A 172 -6.50 -4.39 20.46
N LYS A 173 -5.81 -3.31 20.87
CA LYS A 173 -5.18 -3.22 22.21
C LYS A 173 -6.19 -3.04 23.35
N HIS A 174 -7.41 -2.59 23.06
CA HIS A 174 -8.47 -2.46 24.07
C HIS A 174 -9.21 -3.79 24.30
N ASP A 175 -9.36 -4.60 23.25
CA ASP A 175 -10.07 -5.88 23.31
C ASP A 175 -9.22 -7.06 23.83
N THR A 176 -7.89 -6.93 23.86
CA THR A 176 -6.97 -7.96 24.40
C THR A 176 -6.79 -7.91 25.92
N HIS A 177 -7.44 -6.97 26.60
CA HIS A 177 -7.40 -6.81 28.06
C HIS A 177 -8.74 -7.10 28.75
N ARG A 178 -9.64 -7.84 28.09
CA ARG A 178 -10.93 -8.25 28.66
C ARG A 178 -11.01 -9.76 28.89
#